data_AF-A0A1C5ZP43-F1
#
_entry.id   AF-A0A1C5ZP43-F1
#
_cell.length_a   1.000
_cell.length_b   1.000
_cell.length_c   1.000
_cell.angle_alpha   90.00
_cell.angle_beta   90.00
_cell.angle_gamma   90.00
#
_symmetry.space_group_name_H-M   'P 1'
#
loop_
_entity.id
_entity.type
_entity.pdbx_description
1 polymer ?
#
loop_
_entity_poly.entity_id
_entity_poly.type
_entity_poly.pdbx_seq_one_letter_code
_entity_poly.pdbx_strand_id
1 'polypeptide(L)'
;MRQSTCRYDLIKAVMELGFAAVDMNLYLDNNPDDQTAVSTYNSFVSQYAKARCNYEKQYGPLTNFGHAPSNCPWQWVEAPWPWEKEFYM
;
A
#
# COMPACT_ATOMS: atom_id res chain seq x y z
N MET A 1 -19.41 3.35 15.36
CA MET A 1 -18.05 3.51 15.93
C MET A 1 -17.07 3.15 14.83
N ARG A 2 -16.30 4.10 14.30
CA ARG A 2 -15.23 3.78 13.35
C ARG A 2 -14.11 3.14 14.17
N GLN A 3 -13.77 1.88 13.89
CA GLN A 3 -12.58 1.27 14.49
C GLN A 3 -11.39 2.17 14.15
N SER A 4 -10.67 2.64 15.17
CA SER A 4 -9.38 3.29 14.98
C SER A 4 -8.42 2.23 14.47
N THR A 5 -8.19 2.20 13.15
CA THR A 5 -7.29 1.24 12.51
C THR A 5 -5.85 1.56 12.94
N CYS A 6 -5.17 0.62 13.59
CA CYS A 6 -3.80 0.86 14.06
C CYS A 6 -2.82 0.91 12.87
N ARG A 7 -1.61 1.46 13.08
CA ARG A 7 -0.58 1.57 12.05
C ARG A 7 -0.33 0.24 11.33
N TYR A 8 -0.26 -0.83 12.11
CA TYR A 8 -0.05 -2.19 11.64
C TYR A 8 -1.14 -2.63 10.65
N ASP A 9 -2.41 -2.42 10.97
CA ASP A 9 -3.52 -2.82 10.10
C ASP A 9 -3.50 -2.07 8.76
N LEU A 10 -3.15 -0.78 8.78
CA LEU A 10 -3.06 0.02 7.56
C LEU A 10 -1.89 -0.38 6.68
N ILE A 11 -0.70 -0.62 7.26
CA ILE A 11 0.43 -1.08 6.45
C ILE A 11 0.22 -2.50 5.95
N LYS A 12 -0.38 -3.38 6.76
CA LYS A 12 -0.69 -4.74 6.37
C LYS A 12 -1.64 -4.75 5.17
N ALA A 13 -2.68 -3.92 5.16
CA ALA A 13 -3.57 -3.79 4.01
C ALA A 13 -2.82 -3.34 2.74
N VAL A 14 -1.88 -2.40 2.86
CA VAL A 14 -1.03 -1.98 1.73
C VAL A 14 -0.19 -3.16 1.22
N MET A 15 0.44 -3.91 2.13
CA MET A 15 1.28 -5.05 1.77
C MET A 15 0.48 -6.18 1.11
N GLU A 16 -0.65 -6.58 1.68
CA GLU A 16 -1.51 -7.65 1.16
C GLU A 16 -2.05 -7.31 -0.23
N LEU A 17 -2.58 -6.09 -0.42
CA LEU A 17 -3.11 -5.65 -1.71
C LEU A 17 -2.01 -5.48 -2.76
N GLY A 18 -0.84 -4.98 -2.35
CA GLY A 18 0.32 -4.86 -3.23
C GLY A 18 0.81 -6.23 -3.70
N PHE A 19 0.89 -7.20 -2.78
CA PHE A 19 1.23 -8.58 -3.11
C PHE A 19 0.20 -9.20 -4.06
N ALA A 20 -1.10 -9.07 -3.76
CA ALA A 20 -2.16 -9.61 -4.61
C ALA A 20 -2.14 -9.03 -6.04
N ALA A 21 -1.83 -7.73 -6.18
CA ALA A 21 -1.68 -7.11 -7.50
C ALA A 21 -0.46 -7.68 -8.27
N VAL A 22 0.67 -7.89 -7.59
CA VAL A 22 1.86 -8.52 -8.20
C VAL A 22 1.57 -9.95 -8.62
N ASP A 23 0.96 -10.76 -7.74
CA ASP A 23 0.63 -12.16 -8.02
C ASP A 23 -0.32 -12.27 -9.23
N MET A 24 -1.35 -11.42 -9.27
CA MET A 24 -2.29 -11.38 -10.38
C MET A 24 -1.64 -10.90 -11.68
N ASN A 25 -0.67 -9.99 -11.62
CA ASN A 25 0.12 -9.58 -12.79
C ASN A 25 0.94 -10.74 -13.35
N LEU A 26 1.61 -11.52 -12.50
CA LEU A 26 2.37 -12.71 -12.91
C LEU A 26 1.49 -13.78 -13.54
N TYR A 27 0.25 -13.96 -13.04
CA TYR A 27 -0.72 -14.84 -13.69
C TYR A 27 -1.08 -14.36 -15.10
N LEU A 28 -1.33 -13.05 -15.25
CA LEU A 28 -1.73 -12.43 -16.51
C LEU A 28 -0.62 -12.45 -17.58
N ASP A 29 0.67 -12.49 -17.18
CA ASP A 29 1.78 -12.68 -18.13
C ASP A 29 1.62 -13.96 -18.97
N ASN A 30 0.95 -14.98 -18.42
CA ASN A 30 0.67 -16.25 -19.11
C ASN A 30 -0.77 -16.37 -19.63
N ASN A 31 -1.69 -15.51 -19.17
CA ASN A 31 -3.13 -15.57 -19.47
C ASN A 31 -3.70 -14.18 -19.82
N PRO A 32 -3.18 -13.49 -20.85
CA PRO A 32 -3.49 -12.07 -21.09
C PRO A 32 -4.94 -11.79 -21.49
N ASP A 33 -5.64 -12.78 -22.07
CA ASP A 33 -7.01 -12.64 -22.55
C ASP A 33 -8.08 -13.00 -21.50
N ASP A 34 -7.67 -13.39 -20.28
CA ASP A 34 -8.60 -13.67 -19.18
C ASP A 34 -9.17 -12.35 -18.61
N GLN A 35 -10.36 -11.99 -19.07
CA GLN A 35 -11.05 -10.78 -18.66
C GLN A 35 -11.39 -10.73 -17.16
N THR A 36 -11.62 -11.90 -16.54
CA THR A 36 -11.92 -11.98 -15.10
C THR A 36 -10.66 -11.69 -14.29
N ALA A 37 -9.54 -12.25 -14.72
CA ALA A 37 -8.22 -11.98 -14.16
C ALA A 37 -7.85 -10.49 -14.27
N VAL A 38 -8.05 -9.87 -15.44
CA VAL A 38 -7.79 -8.44 -15.66
C VAL A 38 -8.68 -7.57 -14.76
N SER A 39 -9.97 -7.88 -14.66
CA SER A 39 -10.89 -7.15 -13.77
C SER A 39 -10.48 -7.26 -12.29
N THR A 40 -10.03 -8.44 -11.87
CA THR A 40 -9.55 -8.71 -10.52
C THR A 40 -8.28 -7.93 -10.21
N TYR A 41 -7.30 -7.94 -11.12
CA TYR A 41 -6.08 -7.12 -11.03
C TYR A 41 -6.42 -5.63 -10.87
N ASN A 42 -7.29 -5.09 -11.73
CA ASN A 42 -7.70 -3.69 -11.67
C ASN A 42 -8.39 -3.33 -10.33
N SER A 43 -9.18 -4.26 -9.78
CA SER A 43 -9.75 -4.10 -8.44
C SER A 43 -8.68 -4.01 -7.36
N PHE A 44 -7.66 -4.87 -7.39
CA PHE A 44 -6.54 -4.81 -6.45
C PHE A 44 -5.73 -3.52 -6.60
N VAL A 45 -5.45 -3.05 -7.82
CA VAL A 45 -4.75 -1.78 -8.06
C VAL A 45 -5.53 -0.60 -7.43
N SER A 46 -6.85 -0.54 -7.62
CA SER A 46 -7.69 0.50 -7.04
C SER A 46 -7.71 0.45 -5.50
N GLN A 47 -7.82 -0.74 -4.93
CA GLN A 47 -7.80 -0.95 -3.48
C GLN A 47 -6.43 -0.60 -2.89
N TYR A 48 -5.34 -1.02 -3.54
CA TYR A 48 -3.97 -0.72 -3.14
C TYR A 48 -3.71 0.79 -3.10
N ALA A 49 -4.14 1.53 -4.13
CA ALA A 49 -4.02 2.99 -4.16
C ALA A 49 -4.77 3.65 -2.98
N LYS A 50 -5.97 3.16 -2.65
CA LYS A 50 -6.74 3.64 -1.48
C LYS A 50 -6.04 3.31 -0.16
N ALA A 51 -5.54 2.09 0.00
CA ALA A 51 -4.83 1.65 1.20
C ALA A 51 -3.57 2.50 1.43
N ARG A 52 -2.79 2.74 0.38
CA ARG A 52 -1.61 3.63 0.42
C ARG A 52 -2.00 5.04 0.87
N CYS A 53 -3.01 5.62 0.21
CA CYS A 53 -3.49 6.96 0.57
C CYS A 53 -3.93 7.05 2.04
N ASN A 54 -4.61 6.01 2.55
CA ASN A 54 -5.07 5.98 3.94
C ASN A 54 -3.91 5.88 4.95
N TYR A 55 -2.87 5.12 4.62
CA TYR A 55 -1.65 5.05 5.42
C TYR A 55 -0.88 6.38 5.37
N GLU A 56 -0.62 6.89 4.18
CA GLU A 56 0.20 8.09 3.97
C GLU A 56 -0.39 9.34 4.60
N LYS A 57 -1.73 9.44 4.62
CA LYS A 57 -2.46 10.51 5.34
C LYS A 57 -2.19 10.55 6.85
N GLN A 58 -1.81 9.43 7.46
CA GLN A 58 -1.65 9.31 8.91
C GLN A 58 -0.18 9.21 9.33
N TYR A 59 0.63 8.50 8.56
CA TYR A 59 1.98 8.11 8.97
C TYR A 59 3.08 8.65 8.05
N GLY A 60 2.74 9.39 7.00
CA GLY A 60 3.69 9.96 6.06
C GLY A 60 3.99 9.07 4.85
N PRO A 61 4.88 9.51 3.95
CA PRO A 61 5.07 8.92 2.63
C PRO A 61 5.64 7.49 2.71
N LEU A 62 5.08 6.57 1.91
CA LEU A 62 5.60 5.19 1.77
C LEU A 62 6.71 5.07 0.73
N THR A 63 6.88 6.09 -0.11
CA THR A 63 7.91 6.15 -1.16
C THR A 63 8.63 7.47 -1.09
N ASN A 64 9.93 7.46 -1.36
CA ASN A 64 10.78 8.65 -1.31
C ASN A 64 10.48 9.70 -2.40
N PHE A 65 9.71 9.36 -3.43
CA PHE A 65 9.53 10.22 -4.60
C PHE A 65 8.11 10.13 -5.18
N GLY A 66 7.54 11.29 -5.56
CA GLY A 66 6.47 11.42 -6.56
C GLY A 66 5.06 10.94 -6.21
N HIS A 67 4.84 10.26 -5.08
CA HIS A 67 3.52 9.67 -4.79
C HIS A 67 2.72 10.35 -3.67
N ALA A 68 3.37 11.13 -2.80
CA ALA A 68 2.71 11.86 -1.74
C ALA A 68 3.46 13.17 -1.41
N PRO A 69 2.74 14.24 -1.01
CA PRO A 69 3.39 15.41 -0.45
C PRO A 69 4.02 15.07 0.91
N SER A 70 5.14 15.73 1.24
CA SER A 70 5.76 15.66 2.57
C SER A 70 5.55 16.99 3.29
N ASN A 71 5.35 16.91 4.60
CA ASN A 71 5.48 18.07 5.47
C ASN A 71 6.97 18.39 5.76
N CYS A 72 7.19 19.45 6.54
CA CYS A 72 8.48 19.83 7.11
C CYS A 72 8.45 19.55 8.63
N PRO A 73 9.43 18.81 9.19
CA PRO A 73 10.66 18.35 8.55
C PRO A 73 10.42 17.19 7.57
N TRP A 74 11.42 16.85 6.76
CA TRP A 74 11.31 15.86 5.67
C TRP A 74 10.90 14.48 6.20
N GLN A 75 9.62 14.13 6.04
CA GLN A 75 9.02 13.00 6.78
C GLN A 75 9.52 11.62 6.34
N TRP A 76 10.10 11.50 5.13
CA TRP A 76 10.64 10.23 4.63
C TRP A 76 11.77 9.67 5.51
N VAL A 77 12.54 10.53 6.18
CA VAL A 77 13.63 10.09 7.09
C VAL A 77 13.20 9.99 8.54
N GLU A 78 11.97 10.39 8.88
CA GLU A 78 11.47 10.43 10.26
C GLU A 78 10.61 9.22 10.63
N ALA A 79 10.10 8.48 9.65
CA ALA A 79 9.31 7.28 9.92
C ALA A 79 10.20 6.14 10.42
N PRO A 80 9.73 5.32 11.39
CA PRO A 80 10.47 4.13 11.76
C PRO A 80 10.59 3.21 10.55
N TRP A 81 11.75 2.59 10.41
CA TRP A 81 12.05 1.73 9.29
C TRP A 81 11.37 0.37 9.44
N PRO A 82 11.11 -0.36 8.34
CA PRO A 82 10.46 -1.66 8.41
C PRO A 82 11.17 -2.71 9.27
N TRP A 83 12.46 -2.52 9.58
CA TRP A 83 13.22 -3.40 10.48
C TRP A 83 13.18 -2.97 11.95
N GLU A 84 12.63 -1.79 12.25
CA GLU A 84 12.45 -1.28 13.61
C GLU A 84 11.15 -1.83 14.20
N LYS A 85 11.15 -2.14 15.50
CA LYS A 85 9.97 -2.76 16.14
C LYS A 85 8.80 -1.78 16.22
N GLU A 86 9.12 -0.50 16.37
CA GLU A 86 8.23 0.66 16.41
C GLU A 86 7.39 0.79 15.14
N PHE A 87 7.82 0.19 14.03
CA PHE A 87 7.03 0.15 12.80
C PHE A 87 5.76 -0.71 12.94
N TYR A 88 5.80 -1.73 13.79
CA TYR A 88 4.73 -2.73 13.98
C TYR A 88 3.95 -2.58 15.29
N MET A 89 4.34 -1.64 16.15
CA MET A 89 3.60 -1.26 17.35
C MET A 89 2.53 -0.20 17.04
#